data_AF-H9FC19-F1
#
_entry.id   AF-H9FC19-F1
#
_cell.length_a   1.000
_cell.length_b   1.000
_cell.length_c   1.000
_cell.angle_alpha   90.00
_cell.angle_beta   90.00
_cell.angle_gamma   90.00
#
_symmetry.space_group_name_H-M   'P 1'
#
loop_
_entity.id
_entity.type
_entity.pdbx_description
1 polymer ?
#
loop_
_entity_poly.entity_id
_entity_poly.type
_entity_poly.pdbx_seq_one_letter_code
_entity_poly.pdbx_strand_id
1 'polypeptide(L)' 'CDLLCCGRGHNTRTEKRKEKCHCIFHWCCYVSCQECIRIYDVHTCK' A
#
# COMPACT_ATOMS: atom_id res chain seq x y z
N CYS A 1 -7.08 -16.42 0.76
CA CYS A 1 -5.73 -16.56 0.18
C CYS A 1 -5.45 -17.96 -0.33
N ASP A 2 -5.71 -19.04 0.43
CA ASP A 2 -5.31 -20.39 -0.01
C ASP A 2 -6.02 -20.87 -1.28
N LEU A 3 -7.31 -20.58 -1.45
CA LEU A 3 -8.01 -20.86 -2.71
C LEU A 3 -7.41 -20.08 -3.89
N LEU A 4 -7.10 -18.79 -3.67
CA LEU A 4 -6.48 -17.92 -4.68
C LEU A 4 -5.03 -18.34 -4.99
N CYS A 5 -4.35 -18.97 -4.04
CA CYS A 5 -3.01 -19.51 -4.17
C CYS A 5 -3.01 -21.03 -4.47
N CYS A 6 -4.11 -21.57 -5.02
CA CYS A 6 -4.24 -22.96 -5.46
C CYS A 6 -3.85 -24.02 -4.40
N GLY A 7 -4.11 -23.73 -3.12
CA GLY A 7 -3.81 -24.62 -2.00
C GLY A 7 -2.33 -24.67 -1.58
N ARG A 8 -1.45 -23.87 -2.17
CA ARG A 8 0.00 -23.86 -1.87
C ARG A 8 0.37 -23.01 -0.65
N GLY A 9 -0.61 -22.33 -0.06
CA GLY A 9 -0.40 -21.40 1.03
C GLY A 9 0.01 -20.00 0.57
N HIS A 10 0.14 -19.10 1.53
CA HIS A 10 0.58 -17.72 1.32
C HIS A 10 1.54 -17.29 2.42
N ASN A 11 2.38 -16.31 2.11
CA ASN A 11 3.19 -15.59 3.08
C ASN A 11 2.55 -14.22 3.33
N THR A 12 2.54 -13.82 4.59
CA THR A 12 2.17 -12.45 4.99
C THR A 12 3.42 -11.76 5.48
N ARG A 13 3.69 -10.57 4.95
CA ARG A 13 4.76 -9.70 5.44
C ARG A 13 4.19 -8.32 5.75
N THR A 14 4.69 -7.68 6.80
CA THR A 14 4.31 -6.31 7.13
C THR A 14 5.35 -5.37 6.54
N GLU A 15 4.92 -4.45 5.67
CA GLU A 15 5.79 -3.47 5.01
C GLU A 15 5.41 -2.04 5.42
N LYS A 16 6.41 -1.25 5.80
CA LYS A 16 6.26 0.19 6.00
C LYS A 16 6.54 0.89 4.69
N ARG A 17 5.54 1.58 4.13
CA ARG A 17 5.67 2.34 2.88
C ARG A 17 5.39 3.81 3.12
N LYS A 18 6.23 4.67 2.53
CA LYS A 18 5.95 6.10 2.44
C LYS A 18 5.01 6.34 1.27
N GLU A 19 3.93 7.07 1.50
CA GLU A 19 2.98 7.46 0.47
C GLU A 19 2.60 8.92 0.60
N LYS A 20 2.18 9.52 -0.51
CA LYS A 20 1.57 10.84 -0.48
C LYS A 20 0.14 10.73 0.06
N CYS A 21 -0.16 11.51 1.08
CA CYS A 21 -1.45 11.55 1.77
C CYS A 21 -1.91 12.99 1.96
N HIS A 22 -3.18 13.18 2.30
CA HIS A 22 -3.76 14.50 2.61
C HIS A 22 -3.43 15.55 1.54
N CYS A 23 -3.63 15.18 0.26
CA CYS A 23 -3.33 16.07 -0.85
C CYS A 23 -4.34 17.21 -0.93
N ILE A 24 -3.82 18.44 -1.02
CA ILE A 24 -4.57 19.67 -1.21
C ILE A 24 -4.29 20.17 -2.62
N PHE A 25 -5.34 20.32 -3.42
CA PHE A 25 -5.28 20.96 -4.71
C PHE A 25 -5.31 22.47 -4.53
N HIS A 26 -4.38 23.21 -5.12
CA HIS A 26 -4.40 24.68 -5.05
C HIS A 26 -4.88 25.32 -6.36
N TRP A 27 -4.32 24.93 -7.50
CA TRP A 27 -4.72 25.39 -8.84
C TRP A 27 -4.13 24.47 -9.92
N CYS A 28 -4.47 24.73 -11.19
CA CYS A 28 -4.06 23.91 -12.33
C CYS A 28 -2.56 23.53 -12.25
N CYS A 29 -2.28 22.23 -12.27
CA CYS A 29 -0.95 21.62 -12.18
C CYS A 29 -0.21 21.74 -10.82
N TYR A 30 -0.80 22.33 -9.78
CA TYR A 30 -0.19 22.39 -8.45
C TYR A 30 -1.05 21.71 -7.38
N VAL A 31 -0.50 20.61 -6.85
CA VAL A 31 -1.05 19.83 -5.74
C VAL A 31 0.03 19.67 -4.69
N SER A 32 -0.28 20.02 -3.46
CA SER A 32 0.59 19.80 -2.31
C SER A 32 0.10 18.58 -1.54
N CYS A 33 1.00 17.66 -1.20
CA CYS A 33 0.66 16.48 -0.40
C CYS A 33 1.66 16.31 0.74
N GLN A 34 1.22 15.69 1.83
CA GLN A 34 2.07 15.28 2.93
C GLN A 34 2.68 13.90 2.64
N GLU A 35 3.86 13.61 3.20
CA GLU A 35 4.41 12.25 3.22
C GLU A 35 3.94 11.53 4.48
N CYS A 36 3.11 10.50 4.32
CA CYS A 36 2.70 9.61 5.39
C CYS A 36 3.48 8.31 5.34
N ILE A 37 3.68 7.69 6.50
CA ILE A 37 4.14 6.31 6.61
C ILE A 37 2.91 5.46 6.91
N ARG A 38 2.61 4.50 6.04
CA ARG A 38 1.59 3.48 6.29
C ARG A 38 2.20 2.10 6.38
N ILE A 39 1.55 1.28 7.20
CA ILE A 39 1.92 -0.10 7.45
C ILE A 39 0.93 -0.96 6.65
N TYR A 40 1.46 -1.80 5.78
CA TYR A 40 0.68 -2.67 4.91
C TYR A 40 0.99 -4.13 5.24
N ASP A 41 -0.04 -4.94 5.40
CA ASP A 41 0.11 -6.38 5.39
C ASP A 41 -0.01 -6.88 3.94
N VAL A 42 1.11 -7.32 3.40
CA VAL A 42 1.24 -7.77 2.02
C VAL A 42 1.19 -9.29 2.02
N HIS A 43 0.22 -9.84 1.30
CA HIS A 43 0.03 -11.27 1.13
C HIS A 43 0.52 -11.70 -0.25
N THR A 44 1.50 -12.60 -0.29
CA THR A 44 2.03 -13.18 -1.53
C THR A 44 1.84 -14.69 -1.51
N CYS A 45 1.33 -15.27 -2.60
CA CYS A 45 1.29 -16.73 -2.75
C CYS A 45 2.71 -17.31 -2.65
N LYS A 46 2.80 -18.51 -2.07
CA LYS A 46 4.06 -19.26 -1.97
C LYS A 46 4.47 -19.89 -3.30
#